data_AF-A0A246Q960-F1
#
_entry.id   AF-A0A246Q960-F1
#
_cell.length_a   1.000
_cell.length_b   1.000
_cell.length_c   1.000
_cell.angle_alpha   90.00
_cell.angle_beta   90.00
_cell.angle_gamma   90.00
#
_symmetry.space_group_name_H-M   'P 1'
#
loop_
_entity.id
_entity.type
_entity.pdbx_description
1 polymer ?
#
loop_
_entity_poly.entity_id
_entity_poly.type
_entity_poly.pdbx_seq_one_letter_code
_entity_poly.pdbx_strand_id
1 'polypeptide(L)'
;MDAAAGLLIIPRMHASGDVLGVAYGRGVMREAAGRHTYYNVVVGPTAAYAGLDGKAVFLIFLSKDSLFNFRSGLIWADGLNGTLAVTSNPAALHRANEPPDHIPTLILTPRGLVNGLSLKGGQFIKVPVYMCALSTDAPCP
;
A
#
# COMPACT_ATOMS: atom_id res chain seq x y z
N MET A 1 -22.20 -6.00 6.24
CA MET A 1 -20.89 -5.36 6.00
C MET A 1 -20.25 -6.10 4.86
N ASP A 2 -20.14 -5.47 3.70
CA ASP A 2 -19.43 -6.08 2.58
C ASP A 2 -17.97 -6.25 2.96
N ALA A 3 -17.44 -7.46 2.86
CA ALA A 3 -16.04 -7.72 3.12
C ALA A 3 -15.17 -7.01 2.06
N ALA A 4 -14.02 -6.47 2.49
CA ALA A 4 -13.02 -5.95 1.57
C ALA A 4 -12.50 -7.08 0.65
N ALA A 5 -12.26 -6.77 -0.62
CA ALA A 5 -11.67 -7.70 -1.57
C ALA A 5 -10.20 -8.03 -1.22
N GLY A 6 -9.49 -7.09 -0.63
CA GLY A 6 -8.13 -7.26 -0.13
C GLY A 6 -7.67 -6.10 0.74
N LEU A 7 -6.52 -6.30 1.40
CA LEU A 7 -5.87 -5.31 2.26
C LEU A 7 -4.36 -5.39 2.06
N LEU A 8 -3.72 -4.28 1.68
CA LEU A 8 -2.27 -4.16 1.69
C LEU A 8 -1.82 -3.43 2.96
N ILE A 9 -0.91 -4.06 3.70
CA ILE A 9 -0.42 -3.60 4.99
C ILE A 9 1.08 -3.32 4.87
N ILE A 10 1.46 -2.05 5.04
CA ILE A 10 2.85 -1.63 5.21
C ILE A 10 3.04 -1.27 6.69
N PRO A 11 3.58 -2.17 7.53
CA PRO A 11 3.63 -1.97 8.97
C PRO A 11 4.56 -0.83 9.40
N ARG A 12 5.57 -0.50 8.57
CA ARG A 12 6.52 0.56 8.87
C ARG A 12 7.11 1.16 7.61
N MET A 13 6.97 2.46 7.47
CA MET A 13 7.70 3.30 6.53
C MET A 13 8.97 3.83 7.21
N HIS A 14 10.02 3.96 6.43
CA HIS A 14 11.33 4.51 6.79
C HIS A 14 11.59 5.71 5.88
N ALA A 15 11.93 6.87 6.44
CA ALA A 15 12.33 8.02 5.63
C ALA A 15 13.84 8.26 5.75
N SER A 16 14.51 8.39 4.60
CA SER A 16 15.93 8.75 4.51
C SER A 16 16.07 10.21 4.07
N GLY A 17 15.49 11.11 4.88
CA GLY A 17 15.39 12.55 4.60
C GLY A 17 16.74 13.24 4.37
N ASP A 18 17.83 12.71 4.96
CA ASP A 18 19.14 13.36 4.93
C ASP A 18 19.97 13.07 3.67
N VAL A 19 19.59 12.08 2.83
CA VAL A 19 20.43 11.64 1.69
C VAL A 19 19.65 11.44 0.39
N LEU A 20 18.43 10.89 0.44
CA LEU A 20 17.69 10.50 -0.76
C LEU A 20 16.36 11.24 -0.93
N GLY A 21 15.85 11.89 0.13
CA GLY A 21 14.57 12.60 0.06
C GLY A 21 13.40 11.68 -0.31
N VAL A 22 13.43 10.43 0.18
CA VAL A 22 12.38 9.44 -0.09
C VAL A 22 11.96 8.74 1.20
N ALA A 23 10.74 8.22 1.20
CA ALA A 23 10.29 7.25 2.18
C ALA A 23 10.11 5.89 1.51
N TYR A 24 10.43 4.81 2.22
CA TYR A 24 10.29 3.46 1.71
C TYR A 24 9.74 2.51 2.78
N GLY A 25 9.11 1.42 2.35
CA GLY A 25 8.53 0.44 3.24
C GLY A 25 8.40 -0.90 2.55
N ARG A 26 8.09 -1.93 3.34
CA ARG A 26 7.79 -3.28 2.85
C ARG A 26 6.49 -3.73 3.46
N GLY A 27 5.69 -4.46 2.71
CA GLY A 27 4.42 -4.94 3.23
C GLY A 27 3.84 -6.11 2.46
N VAL A 28 2.67 -6.52 2.92
CA VAL A 28 1.97 -7.71 2.44
C VAL A 28 0.54 -7.37 2.08
N MET A 29 0.15 -7.76 0.88
CA MET A 29 -1.23 -7.77 0.41
C MET A 29 -1.87 -9.08 0.82
N ARG A 30 -2.98 -8.99 1.54
CA ARG A 30 -3.84 -10.10 1.94
C ARG A 30 -5.13 -10.03 1.13
N GLU A 31 -5.34 -11.01 0.27
CA GLU A 31 -6.56 -11.13 -0.52
C GLU A 31 -7.61 -11.95 0.24
N ALA A 32 -8.89 -11.68 0.02
CA ALA A 32 -9.97 -12.49 0.61
C ALA A 32 -9.88 -13.98 0.27
N ALA A 33 -9.25 -14.31 -0.87
CA ALA A 33 -8.98 -15.69 -1.31
C ALA A 33 -7.80 -16.37 -0.59
N GLY A 34 -7.20 -15.74 0.43
CA GLY A 34 -6.12 -16.31 1.23
C GLY A 34 -4.71 -16.17 0.62
N ARG A 35 -4.57 -15.54 -0.55
CA ARG A 35 -3.26 -15.30 -1.18
C ARG A 35 -2.54 -14.13 -0.51
N HIS A 36 -1.25 -14.32 -0.26
CA HIS A 36 -0.34 -13.27 0.19
C HIS A 36 0.61 -12.86 -0.93
N THR A 37 0.71 -11.55 -1.19
CA THR A 37 1.66 -10.99 -2.16
C THR A 37 2.48 -9.89 -1.49
N TYR A 38 3.80 -9.88 -1.68
CA TYR A 38 4.67 -8.89 -1.03
C TYR A 38 4.93 -7.70 -1.94
N TYR A 39 5.06 -6.52 -1.34
CA TYR A 39 5.30 -5.26 -2.04
C TYR A 39 6.41 -4.47 -1.35
N ASN A 40 7.31 -3.91 -2.14
CA ASN A 40 8.13 -2.78 -1.74
C ASN A 40 7.37 -1.49 -2.07
N VAL A 41 7.44 -0.51 -1.18
CA VAL A 41 6.83 0.80 -1.38
C VAL A 41 7.93 1.83 -1.37
N VAL A 42 7.88 2.76 -2.30
CA VAL A 42 8.76 3.93 -2.34
C VAL A 42 7.92 5.16 -2.64
N VAL A 43 8.11 6.22 -1.85
CA VAL A 43 7.47 7.51 -2.00
C VAL A 43 8.60 8.51 -2.25
N GLY A 44 8.69 8.93 -3.52
CA GLY A 44 9.77 9.76 -4.07
C GLY A 44 9.58 11.28 -3.89
N PRO A 45 10.54 12.10 -4.34
CA PRO A 45 11.06 13.30 -3.65
C PRO A 45 10.16 14.54 -3.64
N THR A 46 8.89 14.39 -3.98
CA THR A 46 7.90 15.45 -3.77
C THR A 46 7.65 15.67 -2.27
N ALA A 47 7.00 16.76 -1.88
CA ALA A 47 6.71 17.05 -0.46
C ALA A 47 5.88 15.96 0.28
N ALA A 48 5.39 14.94 -0.42
CA ALA A 48 4.57 13.86 0.13
C ALA A 48 5.33 12.87 1.03
N TYR A 49 6.66 12.73 0.92
CA TYR A 49 7.40 11.78 1.78
C TYR A 49 7.62 12.29 3.22
N ALA A 50 7.48 13.60 3.44
CA ALA A 50 7.72 14.23 4.72
C ALA A 50 6.75 13.68 5.79
N GLY A 51 7.32 13.26 6.92
CA GLY A 51 6.53 12.69 7.99
C GLY A 51 5.87 11.37 7.61
N LEU A 52 6.45 10.54 6.75
CA LEU A 52 6.06 9.12 6.66
C LEU A 52 6.88 8.22 7.59
N ASP A 53 8.01 8.71 8.13
CA ASP A 53 8.88 7.91 8.97
C ASP A 53 8.17 7.36 10.22
N GLY A 54 8.37 6.06 10.47
CA GLY A 54 7.77 5.36 11.60
C GLY A 54 6.26 5.18 11.52
N LYS A 55 5.64 5.43 10.37
CA LYS A 55 4.19 5.28 10.17
C LYS A 55 3.85 3.97 9.46
N ALA A 56 2.67 3.45 9.74
CA ALA A 56 2.08 2.33 9.04
C ALA A 56 1.10 2.83 7.98
N VAL A 57 1.04 2.17 6.83
CA VAL A 57 0.15 2.50 5.71
C VAL A 57 -0.73 1.30 5.38
N PHE A 58 -2.03 1.53 5.22
CA PHE A 58 -3.01 0.51 4.90
C PHE A 58 -3.80 0.92 3.67
N LEU A 59 -3.73 0.13 2.59
CA LEU A 59 -4.56 0.30 1.40
C LEU A 59 -5.68 -0.74 1.43
N ILE A 60 -6.92 -0.28 1.40
CA ILE A 60 -8.11 -1.11 1.59
C ILE A 60 -8.83 -1.24 0.25
N PHE A 61 -8.92 -2.45 -0.29
CA PHE A 61 -9.55 -2.67 -1.59
C PHE A 61 -11.01 -3.07 -1.39
N LEU A 62 -11.93 -2.12 -1.55
CA LEU A 62 -13.37 -2.36 -1.34
C LEU A 62 -14.02 -3.09 -2.52
N SER A 63 -13.45 -3.01 -3.73
CA SER A 63 -13.92 -3.67 -4.95
C SER A 63 -12.90 -4.68 -5.48
N LYS A 64 -13.37 -5.70 -6.22
CA LYS A 64 -12.48 -6.64 -6.92
C LYS A 64 -11.72 -5.97 -8.07
N ASP A 65 -12.31 -4.95 -8.68
CA ASP A 65 -11.72 -4.25 -9.82
C ASP A 65 -10.52 -3.40 -9.41
N SER A 66 -10.64 -2.63 -8.31
CA SER A 66 -9.50 -1.89 -7.74
C SER A 66 -8.35 -2.81 -7.34
N LEU A 67 -8.67 -3.96 -6.73
CA LEU A 67 -7.69 -4.98 -6.39
C LEU A 67 -7.03 -5.58 -7.65
N PHE A 68 -7.83 -5.90 -8.67
CA PHE A 68 -7.35 -6.46 -9.93
C PHE A 68 -6.43 -5.47 -10.65
N ASN A 69 -6.84 -4.21 -10.78
CA ASN A 69 -6.03 -3.16 -11.37
C ASN A 69 -4.70 -2.99 -10.65
N PHE A 70 -4.73 -2.91 -9.30
CA PHE A 70 -3.52 -2.77 -8.48
C PHE A 70 -2.53 -3.93 -8.66
N ARG A 71 -3.04 -5.16 -8.78
CA ARG A 71 -2.19 -6.36 -8.92
C ARG A 71 -1.84 -6.70 -10.37
N SER A 72 -2.39 -6.01 -11.36
CA SER A 72 -2.22 -6.35 -12.78
C SER A 72 -0.76 -6.21 -13.24
N GLY A 73 -0.05 -5.21 -12.73
CA GLY A 73 1.34 -4.91 -13.07
C GLY A 73 2.40 -5.41 -12.07
N LEU A 74 3.66 -5.22 -12.44
CA LEU A 74 4.81 -5.33 -11.53
C LEU A 74 4.90 -4.09 -10.62
N ILE A 75 4.55 -2.92 -11.17
CA ILE A 75 4.57 -1.64 -10.48
C ILE A 75 3.17 -1.04 -10.60
N TRP A 76 2.67 -0.50 -9.50
CA TRP A 76 1.49 0.37 -9.46
C TRP A 76 1.89 1.70 -8.84
N ALA A 77 1.50 2.82 -9.44
CA ALA A 77 1.87 4.16 -9.01
C ALA A 77 0.64 5.06 -8.81
N ASP A 78 0.60 5.76 -7.67
CA ASP A 78 -0.45 6.73 -7.36
C ASP A 78 -0.43 7.93 -8.32
N GLY A 79 -1.59 8.26 -8.87
CA GLY A 79 -1.79 9.28 -9.91
C GLY A 79 -1.54 8.81 -11.35
N LEU A 80 -0.99 7.59 -11.54
CA LEU A 80 -0.70 7.03 -12.87
C LEU A 80 -1.56 5.80 -13.17
N ASN A 81 -1.70 4.90 -12.20
CA ASN A 81 -2.47 3.66 -12.34
C ASN A 81 -3.81 3.70 -11.55
N GLY A 82 -4.08 4.79 -10.85
CA GLY A 82 -5.25 5.01 -10.00
C GLY A 82 -4.90 6.02 -8.90
N THR A 83 -5.81 6.25 -7.95
CA THR A 83 -5.64 7.28 -6.92
C THR A 83 -5.73 6.69 -5.51
N LEU A 84 -4.78 7.05 -4.64
CA LEU A 84 -4.87 6.78 -3.21
C LEU A 84 -5.64 7.89 -2.49
N ALA A 85 -6.80 7.52 -1.92
CA ALA A 85 -7.62 8.42 -1.13
C ALA A 85 -7.23 8.31 0.35
N VAL A 86 -6.28 9.12 0.79
CA VAL A 86 -5.88 9.14 2.20
C VAL A 86 -7.00 9.75 3.05
N THR A 87 -7.49 9.02 4.04
CA THR A 87 -8.54 9.46 4.95
C THR A 87 -8.14 9.27 6.41
N SER A 88 -8.48 10.24 7.25
CA SER A 88 -8.40 10.13 8.71
C SER A 88 -9.75 9.76 9.34
N ASN A 89 -10.76 9.40 8.54
CA ASN A 89 -12.06 8.98 9.01
C ASN A 89 -12.32 7.52 8.58
N PRO A 90 -12.14 6.53 9.47
CA PRO A 90 -12.39 5.14 9.14
C PRO A 90 -13.88 4.86 8.82
N ALA A 91 -14.81 5.70 9.28
CA ALA A 91 -16.22 5.57 8.91
C ALA A 91 -16.48 5.94 7.43
N ALA A 92 -15.55 6.61 6.76
CA ALA A 92 -15.62 6.89 5.33
C ALA A 92 -15.32 5.66 4.47
N LEU A 93 -14.81 4.57 5.07
CA LEU A 93 -14.49 3.32 4.38
C LEU A 93 -15.78 2.54 4.04
N HIS A 94 -16.49 3.00 3.02
CA HIS A 94 -17.70 2.37 2.52
C HIS A 94 -17.69 2.33 1.01
N ARG A 95 -17.99 1.15 0.45
CA ARG A 95 -17.96 0.93 -1.01
C ARG A 95 -18.84 1.93 -1.77
N ALA A 96 -19.98 2.30 -1.19
CA ALA A 96 -20.93 3.26 -1.77
C ALA A 96 -20.38 4.70 -1.90
N ASN A 97 -19.33 5.03 -1.15
CA ASN A 97 -18.72 6.36 -1.14
C ASN A 97 -17.44 6.43 -1.99
N GLU A 98 -17.05 5.33 -2.64
CA GLU A 98 -15.77 5.18 -3.32
C GLU A 98 -15.92 5.32 -4.84
N PRO A 99 -15.22 6.27 -5.49
CA PRO A 99 -15.02 6.23 -6.93
C PRO A 99 -14.31 4.93 -7.36
N PRO A 100 -14.62 4.36 -8.53
CA PRO A 100 -14.03 3.08 -8.98
C PRO A 100 -12.49 3.08 -9.01
N ASP A 101 -11.90 4.25 -9.27
CA ASP A 101 -10.46 4.43 -9.46
C ASP A 101 -9.72 4.82 -8.17
N HIS A 102 -10.45 4.90 -7.04
CA HIS A 102 -9.90 5.30 -5.75
C HIS A 102 -9.67 4.09 -4.84
N ILE A 103 -8.56 4.11 -4.13
CA ILE A 103 -8.21 3.12 -3.12
C ILE A 103 -8.10 3.84 -1.77
N PRO A 104 -9.00 3.56 -0.81
CA PRO A 104 -8.92 4.12 0.53
C PRO A 104 -7.62 3.76 1.19
N THR A 105 -7.01 4.78 1.76
CA THR A 105 -5.72 4.65 2.42
C THR A 105 -5.77 5.24 3.81
N LEU A 106 -5.32 4.48 4.80
CA LEU A 106 -5.13 4.94 6.17
C LEU A 106 -3.63 5.04 6.47
N ILE A 107 -3.24 6.10 7.15
CA ILE A 107 -1.87 6.27 7.66
C ILE A 107 -1.92 6.38 9.18
N LEU A 108 -1.27 5.44 9.84
CA LEU A 108 -1.31 5.26 11.28
C LEU A 108 0.07 5.53 11.91
N THR A 109 0.03 6.13 13.09
CA THR A 109 1.17 6.22 14.01
C THR A 109 0.92 5.34 15.23
N PRO A 110 1.95 5.07 16.04
CA PRO A 110 1.74 4.49 17.36
C PRO A 110 0.76 5.27 18.24
N ARG A 111 0.54 6.57 17.95
CA ARG A 111 -0.38 7.45 18.69
C ARG A 111 -1.78 7.54 18.08
N GLY A 112 -2.04 6.89 16.94
CA GLY A 112 -3.34 6.90 16.26
C GLY A 112 -3.27 7.35 14.80
N LEU A 113 -4.44 7.62 14.23
CA LEU A 113 -4.63 7.94 12.82
C LEU A 113 -4.18 9.36 12.51
N VAL A 114 -3.51 9.55 11.37
CA VAL A 114 -2.94 10.84 10.97
C VAL A 114 -3.77 11.44 9.84
N ASN A 115 -3.98 12.76 9.89
CA ASN A 115 -4.62 13.53 8.83
C ASN A 115 -3.57 14.38 8.07
N GLY A 116 -3.88 14.75 6.83
CA GLY A 116 -3.09 15.69 6.04
C GLY A 116 -1.83 15.13 5.40
N LEU A 117 -1.60 13.82 5.49
CA LEU A 117 -0.51 13.15 4.77
C LEU A 117 -0.96 12.69 3.39
N SER A 118 -0.03 12.65 2.45
CA SER A 118 -0.26 12.19 1.09
C SER A 118 0.78 11.13 0.72
N LEU A 119 0.40 10.21 -0.16
CA LEU A 119 1.31 9.24 -0.78
C LEU A 119 1.44 9.51 -2.28
N LYS A 120 1.17 10.74 -2.72
CA LYS A 120 1.17 11.13 -4.12
C LYS A 120 2.47 10.73 -4.81
N GLY A 121 2.34 10.04 -5.94
CA GLY A 121 3.49 9.51 -6.70
C GLY A 121 4.18 8.32 -6.04
N GLY A 122 3.62 7.76 -4.98
CA GLY A 122 4.09 6.55 -4.34
C GLY A 122 3.97 5.35 -5.28
N GLN A 123 5.04 4.56 -5.36
CA GLN A 123 5.12 3.36 -6.17
C GLN A 123 5.10 2.12 -5.30
N PHE A 124 4.30 1.15 -5.72
CA PHE A 124 4.11 -0.14 -5.10
C PHE A 124 4.63 -1.20 -6.05
N ILE A 125 5.77 -1.77 -5.71
CA ILE A 125 6.53 -2.69 -6.55
C ILE A 125 6.31 -4.09 -6.00
N LYS A 126 5.62 -4.93 -6.77
CA LYS A 126 5.41 -6.33 -6.44
C LYS A 126 6.76 -7.02 -6.35
N VAL A 127 7.00 -7.70 -5.24
CA VAL A 127 8.21 -8.50 -5.04
C VAL A 127 7.98 -9.85 -5.71
N PRO A 128 8.69 -10.16 -6.80
CA PRO A 128 8.58 -11.48 -7.40
C PRO A 128 9.28 -12.50 -6.51
N VAL A 129 8.61 -13.61 -6.24
CA VAL A 129 9.17 -14.72 -5.49
C VAL A 129 10.04 -15.57 -6.43
N TYR A 130 11.16 -15.03 -6.90
CA TYR A 130 12.11 -15.78 -7.75
C TYR A 130 13.11 -16.61 -6.92
N MET A 131 13.19 -16.40 -5.61
CA MET A 131 14.21 -17.03 -4.76
C MET A 131 13.89 -18.48 -4.34
N CYS A 132 12.66 -18.97 -4.53
CA CYS A 132 12.33 -20.37 -4.21
C CYS A 132 12.85 -21.36 -5.26
N ALA A 133 13.03 -20.94 -6.52
CA ALA A 133 13.41 -21.86 -7.61
C ALA A 133 14.91 -22.22 -7.62
N LEU A 134 15.74 -21.52 -6.84
CA LEU A 134 17.19 -21.73 -6.78
C LEU A 134 17.65 -22.38 -5.46
N SER A 135 16.75 -22.58 -4.50
CA SER A 135 17.03 -23.26 -3.24
C SER A 135 16.39 -24.65 -3.27
N THR A 136 17.20 -25.69 -3.40
CA THR A 136 16.75 -27.08 -3.31
C THR A 136 16.37 -27.50 -1.88
N ASP A 137 16.57 -26.63 -0.89
CA ASP A 137 16.69 -27.06 0.52
C ASP A 137 15.62 -26.47 1.46
N ALA A 138 14.57 -25.82 0.97
CA ALA A 138 13.47 -25.37 1.84
C ALA A 138 12.08 -25.49 1.18
N PRO A 139 11.06 -26.06 1.88
CA PRO A 139 9.69 -26.05 1.39
C PRO A 139 9.15 -24.62 1.37
N CYS A 140 8.65 -24.18 0.22
CA CYS A 140 8.01 -22.88 0.09
C CYS A 140 6.70 -22.85 0.92
N PRO A 141 6.39 -21.72 1.59
CA PRO A 141 5.18 -21.56 2.39
C PRO A 141 3.90 -21.45 1.56
#